data_AF-A0A536AKY0-F1
#
_entry.id   AF-A0A536AKY0-F1
#
_cell.length_a   1.000
_cell.length_b   1.000
_cell.length_c   1.000
_cell.angle_alpha   90.00
_cell.angle_beta   90.00
_cell.angle_gamma   90.00
#
_symmetry.space_group_name_H-M   'P 1'
#
loop_
_entity.id
_entity.type
_entity.pdbx_description
1 polymer ?
#
loop_
_entity_poly.entity_id
_entity_poly.type
_entity_poly.pdbx_seq_one_letter_code
_entity_poly.pdbx_strand_id
1 'polypeptide(L)'
;MKSVRIAGGLGFYGDSWRPIKASIERGNVQYVASDHLAELTLAILQKDRQRDPNLGYTRDLVPMLSELLPIAIPRGVKFILNAGGLNPMAAREVLLTALKKFGLKLKVGIVLGDAVHERLDELQAAGVSLAHMDTGEDIAAIRERLVFASAYLGARPLVEALDGGAHIVLTGRVADAALFLAPMIHELGWRWDDWDRLAQGMVVGHLLECSGQATGGNFGGDWRSIPDLAHIGYPIAEVWESGEAVISKAPGTGGRVNFDTLREQLLYEVHDPRHYMTPDVDVDMTTLRMEEIGPDQVRVTGATGRPAPDTLKVVAGYEDGVMGQAMLGYAWP
;
A
#
# COMPACT_ATOMS: atom_id res chain seq x y z
N MET A 1 -19.54 13.59 -14.99
CA MET A 1 -19.16 13.45 -13.56
C MET A 1 -17.67 13.21 -13.51
N LYS A 2 -16.95 13.76 -12.53
CA LYS A 2 -15.50 13.55 -12.38
C LYS A 2 -15.26 12.14 -11.84
N SER A 3 -14.27 11.43 -12.39
CA SER A 3 -13.78 10.15 -11.88
C SER A 3 -12.26 10.11 -11.88
N VAL A 4 -11.70 9.19 -11.11
CA VAL A 4 -10.27 8.86 -11.10
C VAL A 4 -10.08 7.36 -11.27
N ARG A 5 -9.11 6.95 -12.10
CA ARG A 5 -8.74 5.55 -12.30
C ARG A 5 -7.40 5.22 -11.65
N ILE A 6 -7.38 4.24 -10.77
CA ILE A 6 -6.22 3.87 -9.95
C ILE A 6 -5.95 2.38 -10.11
N ALA A 7 -4.70 2.00 -10.40
CA ALA A 7 -4.26 0.61 -10.39
C ALA A 7 -3.60 0.22 -9.07
N GLY A 8 -3.86 -1.03 -8.65
CA GLY A 8 -3.03 -1.78 -7.72
C GLY A 8 -1.62 -1.97 -8.26
N GLY A 9 -0.65 -1.83 -7.35
CA GLY A 9 0.77 -2.09 -7.57
C GLY A 9 1.20 -3.40 -6.91
N LEU A 10 2.45 -3.46 -6.46
CA LEU A 10 2.94 -4.54 -5.61
C LEU A 10 2.15 -4.57 -4.29
N GLY A 11 2.23 -5.72 -3.61
CA GLY A 11 1.72 -5.94 -2.25
C GLY A 11 2.84 -6.33 -1.27
N PHE A 12 4.08 -6.45 -1.74
CA PHE A 12 5.28 -6.63 -0.91
C PHE A 12 6.55 -6.44 -1.74
N TYR A 13 7.68 -6.20 -1.06
CA TYR A 13 9.01 -6.12 -1.67
C TYR A 13 9.40 -7.43 -2.36
N GLY A 14 9.67 -7.36 -3.67
CA GLY A 14 10.06 -8.52 -4.48
C GLY A 14 8.92 -9.14 -5.29
N ASP A 15 7.71 -8.56 -5.27
CA ASP A 15 6.61 -8.96 -6.13
C ASP A 15 6.78 -8.48 -7.59
N SER A 16 5.98 -9.01 -8.51
CA SER A 16 6.06 -8.75 -9.95
C SER A 16 5.42 -7.41 -10.33
N TRP A 17 6.18 -6.50 -10.94
CA TRP A 17 5.61 -5.29 -11.55
C TRP A 17 5.07 -5.49 -12.98
N ARG A 18 5.08 -6.71 -13.52
CA ARG A 18 4.56 -6.99 -14.88
C ARG A 18 3.05 -6.72 -15.02
N PRO A 19 2.19 -7.05 -14.04
CA PRO A 19 0.78 -6.70 -14.12
C PRO A 19 0.53 -5.19 -14.09
N ILE A 20 1.37 -4.40 -13.40
CA ILE A 20 1.29 -2.93 -13.41
C ILE A 20 1.45 -2.38 -14.84
N LYS A 21 2.39 -2.93 -15.60
CA LYS A 21 2.58 -2.57 -17.01
C LYS A 21 1.30 -2.76 -17.83
N ALA A 22 0.59 -3.87 -17.63
CA ALA A 22 -0.70 -4.11 -18.29
C ALA A 22 -1.75 -3.05 -17.92
N SER A 23 -1.82 -2.67 -16.63
CA SER A 23 -2.72 -1.61 -16.16
C SER A 23 -2.42 -0.25 -16.78
N ILE A 24 -1.14 0.12 -16.94
CA ILE A 24 -0.73 1.36 -17.61
C ILE A 24 -1.07 1.32 -19.11
N GLU A 25 -0.77 0.21 -19.79
CA GLU A 25 -0.95 0.10 -21.24
C GLU A 25 -2.41 -0.01 -21.67
N ARG A 26 -3.23 -0.74 -20.91
CA ARG A 26 -4.58 -1.16 -21.32
C ARG A 26 -5.68 -0.83 -20.31
N GLY A 27 -5.34 -0.37 -19.12
CA GLY A 27 -6.29 -0.08 -18.03
C GLY A 27 -6.78 1.36 -17.95
N ASN A 28 -6.23 2.26 -18.77
CA ASN A 28 -6.52 3.70 -18.78
C ASN A 28 -6.44 4.35 -17.39
N VAL A 29 -5.42 3.96 -16.61
CA VAL A 29 -5.25 4.46 -15.24
C VAL A 29 -4.55 5.82 -15.22
N GLN A 30 -4.83 6.62 -14.20
CA GLN A 30 -4.17 7.90 -13.93
C GLN A 30 -3.13 7.76 -12.81
N TYR A 31 -3.31 6.78 -11.92
CA TYR A 31 -2.43 6.52 -10.79
C TYR A 31 -2.09 5.04 -10.70
N VAL A 32 -0.86 4.76 -10.27
CA VAL A 32 -0.45 3.46 -9.72
C VAL A 32 -0.07 3.71 -8.26
N ALA A 33 -0.80 3.07 -7.35
CA ALA A 33 -0.45 3.03 -5.94
C ALA A 33 0.10 1.63 -5.64
N SER A 34 1.27 1.55 -5.00
CA SER A 34 2.01 0.31 -4.81
C SER A 34 2.48 0.18 -3.38
N ASP A 35 2.11 -0.92 -2.75
CA ASP A 35 2.58 -1.29 -1.44
C ASP A 35 3.78 -2.24 -1.55
N HIS A 36 4.87 -1.88 -0.89
CA HIS A 36 6.10 -2.64 -0.85
C HIS A 36 6.38 -3.19 0.54
N LEU A 37 5.62 -2.82 1.57
CA LEU A 37 6.01 -2.96 2.96
C LEU A 37 5.16 -3.98 3.73
N ALA A 38 5.20 -5.26 3.39
CA ALA A 38 4.79 -6.28 4.36
C ALA A 38 5.57 -6.13 5.69
N GLU A 39 5.02 -6.57 6.83
CA GLU A 39 5.68 -6.48 8.14
C GLU A 39 7.09 -7.10 8.11
N LEU A 40 7.23 -8.25 7.45
CA LEU A 40 8.52 -8.92 7.24
C LEU A 40 9.51 -8.05 6.45
N THR A 41 9.03 -7.25 5.49
CA THR A 41 9.88 -6.37 4.69
C THR A 41 10.62 -5.37 5.58
N LEU A 42 9.96 -4.80 6.59
CA LEU A 42 10.62 -3.84 7.49
C LEU A 42 11.84 -4.47 8.21
N ALA A 43 11.73 -5.73 8.64
CA ALA A 43 12.85 -6.44 9.24
C ALA A 43 14.00 -6.69 8.24
N ILE A 44 13.70 -6.98 6.97
CA ILE A 44 14.69 -7.11 5.90
C ILE A 44 15.40 -5.77 5.68
N LEU A 45 14.64 -4.68 5.55
CA LEU A 45 15.17 -3.35 5.34
C LEU A 45 16.00 -2.85 6.52
N GLN A 46 15.61 -3.20 7.75
CA GLN A 46 16.39 -2.89 8.93
C GLN A 46 17.75 -3.60 8.92
N LYS A 47 17.78 -4.90 8.58
CA LYS A 47 19.04 -5.65 8.45
C LYS A 47 19.97 -5.04 7.38
N ASP A 48 19.39 -4.56 6.28
CA ASP A 48 20.14 -3.83 5.26
C ASP A 48 20.72 -2.52 5.81
N ARG A 49 19.89 -1.73 6.52
CA ARG A 49 20.30 -0.45 7.13
C ARG A 49 21.37 -0.62 8.21
N GLN A 50 21.34 -1.72 8.98
CA GLN A 50 22.38 -2.06 9.96
C GLN A 50 23.74 -2.35 9.30
N ARG A 51 23.74 -2.86 8.07
CA ARG A 51 24.97 -3.12 7.30
C ARG A 51 25.48 -1.86 6.62
N ASP A 52 24.59 -1.03 6.10
CA ASP A 52 24.90 0.25 5.46
C ASP A 52 23.79 1.26 5.77
N PRO A 53 24.09 2.37 6.48
CA PRO A 53 23.08 3.36 6.87
C PRO A 53 22.41 4.06 5.67
N ASN A 54 22.97 3.94 4.46
CA ASN A 54 22.36 4.46 3.23
C ASN A 54 21.33 3.50 2.62
N LEU A 55 21.09 2.33 3.21
CA LEU A 55 20.03 1.39 2.82
C LEU A 55 18.79 1.57 3.71
N GLY A 56 17.85 0.63 3.63
CA GLY A 56 16.57 0.67 4.35
C GLY A 56 15.36 1.03 3.49
N TYR A 57 15.50 1.00 2.16
CA TYR A 57 14.43 1.16 1.18
C TYR A 57 14.41 -0.05 0.24
N THR A 58 13.32 -0.23 -0.51
CA THR A 58 13.18 -1.42 -1.35
C THR A 58 14.03 -1.32 -2.62
N ARG A 59 14.81 -2.37 -2.90
CA ARG A 59 15.80 -2.34 -4.00
C ARG A 59 15.16 -2.46 -5.38
N ASP A 60 13.90 -2.86 -5.43
CA ASP A 60 13.09 -2.96 -6.65
C ASP A 60 12.51 -1.60 -7.11
N LEU A 61 12.54 -0.56 -6.28
CA LEU A 61 12.03 0.78 -6.61
C LEU A 61 12.56 1.31 -7.95
N VAL A 62 13.89 1.38 -8.08
CA VAL A 62 14.54 1.91 -9.29
C VAL A 62 14.33 0.98 -10.49
N PRO A 63 14.60 -0.34 -10.40
CA PRO A 63 14.31 -1.27 -11.50
C PRO A 63 12.87 -1.18 -12.03
N MET A 64 11.88 -1.21 -11.14
CA MET A 64 10.46 -1.11 -11.48
C MET A 64 10.16 0.20 -12.20
N LEU A 65 10.50 1.35 -11.61
CA LEU A 65 10.21 2.64 -12.23
C LEU A 65 10.97 2.85 -13.53
N SER A 66 12.18 2.29 -13.67
CA SER A 66 12.94 2.34 -14.92
C SER A 66 12.20 1.66 -16.08
N GLU A 67 11.49 0.56 -15.79
CA GLU A 67 10.70 -0.17 -16.78
C GLU A 67 9.35 0.52 -17.05
N LEU A 68 8.70 1.05 -16.02
CA LEU A 68 7.34 1.57 -16.12
C LEU A 68 7.25 3.05 -16.54
N LEU A 69 8.21 3.91 -16.16
CA LEU A 69 8.16 5.34 -16.49
C LEU A 69 8.09 5.64 -18.00
N PRO A 70 8.83 4.93 -18.89
CA PRO A 70 8.74 5.16 -20.33
C PRO A 70 7.33 5.02 -20.92
N ILE A 71 6.51 4.13 -20.35
CA ILE A 71 5.11 3.93 -20.79
C ILE A 71 4.11 4.78 -20.01
N ALA A 72 4.43 5.13 -18.76
CA ALA A 72 3.58 5.91 -17.86
C ALA A 72 3.55 7.41 -18.20
N ILE A 73 4.72 8.00 -18.49
CA ILE A 73 4.86 9.45 -18.69
C ILE A 73 4.02 9.96 -19.87
N PRO A 74 4.04 9.33 -21.07
CA PRO A 74 3.21 9.79 -22.19
C PRO A 74 1.71 9.72 -21.91
N ARG A 75 1.29 8.92 -20.92
CA ARG A 75 -0.10 8.74 -20.48
C ARG A 75 -0.45 9.61 -19.27
N GLY A 76 0.51 10.35 -18.72
CA GLY A 76 0.31 11.17 -17.53
C GLY A 76 0.10 10.38 -16.24
N VAL A 77 0.53 9.12 -16.18
CA VAL A 77 0.35 8.26 -14.99
C VAL A 77 1.31 8.68 -13.89
N LYS A 78 0.78 8.88 -12.68
CA LYS A 78 1.54 9.19 -11.46
C LYS A 78 1.70 7.96 -10.58
N PHE A 79 2.73 7.96 -9.72
CA PHE A 79 3.03 6.85 -8.81
C PHE A 79 2.97 7.28 -7.35
N ILE A 80 2.44 6.43 -6.48
CA ILE A 80 2.41 6.63 -5.02
C ILE A 80 2.89 5.33 -4.37
N LEU A 81 4.06 5.37 -3.72
CA LEU A 81 4.78 4.18 -3.30
C LEU A 81 5.30 4.34 -1.87
N ASN A 82 5.12 3.33 -1.03
CA ASN A 82 5.79 3.25 0.28
C ASN A 82 7.16 2.53 0.21
N ALA A 83 7.73 2.41 -0.99
CA ALA A 83 9.05 1.83 -1.25
C ALA A 83 10.23 2.53 -0.52
N GLY A 84 9.99 3.70 0.09
CA GLY A 84 10.98 4.37 0.94
C GLY A 84 11.31 3.57 2.20
N GLY A 85 10.41 2.69 2.64
CA GLY A 85 10.66 1.79 3.77
C GLY A 85 11.08 2.53 5.02
N LEU A 86 12.18 2.08 5.63
CA LEU A 86 12.78 2.68 6.82
C LEU A 86 13.75 3.82 6.51
N ASN A 87 13.98 4.15 5.22
CA ASN A 87 14.86 5.25 4.81
C ASN A 87 14.36 5.96 3.53
N PRO A 88 13.23 6.70 3.59
CA PRO A 88 12.69 7.39 2.42
C PRO A 88 13.64 8.43 1.82
N MET A 89 14.54 9.00 2.62
CA MET A 89 15.55 9.96 2.16
C MET A 89 16.63 9.32 1.30
N ALA A 90 17.15 8.15 1.67
CA ALA A 90 18.08 7.43 0.81
C ALA A 90 17.38 6.93 -0.48
N ALA A 91 16.13 6.48 -0.36
CA ALA A 91 15.30 6.11 -1.50
C ALA A 91 15.12 7.27 -2.50
N ARG A 92 14.94 8.50 -1.98
CA ARG A 92 14.92 9.73 -2.79
C ARG A 92 16.22 9.91 -3.57
N GLU A 93 17.38 9.80 -2.92
CA GLU A 93 18.68 10.03 -3.59
C GLU A 93 18.91 9.06 -4.75
N VAL A 94 18.61 7.77 -4.55
CA VAL A 94 18.78 6.77 -5.60
C VAL A 94 17.79 6.97 -6.75
N LEU A 95 16.55 7.37 -6.43
CA LEU A 95 15.52 7.68 -7.42
C LEU A 95 15.91 8.92 -8.24
N LEU A 96 16.31 10.02 -7.61
CA LEU A 96 16.73 11.24 -8.32
C LEU A 96 17.95 10.99 -9.20
N THR A 97 18.89 10.17 -8.73
CA THR A 97 20.05 9.73 -9.52
C THR A 97 19.62 8.95 -10.75
N ALA A 98 18.66 8.03 -10.62
CA ALA A 98 18.13 7.25 -11.73
C ALA A 98 17.37 8.14 -12.74
N LEU A 99 16.48 9.03 -12.26
CA LEU A 99 15.74 9.97 -13.10
C LEU A 99 16.68 10.87 -13.92
N LYS A 100 17.76 11.36 -13.29
CA LYS A 100 18.80 12.14 -13.99
C LYS A 100 19.49 11.33 -15.10
N LYS A 101 19.80 10.05 -14.85
CA LYS A 101 20.38 9.14 -15.86
C LYS A 101 19.43 8.91 -17.04
N PHE A 102 18.13 8.86 -16.79
CA PHE A 102 17.11 8.73 -17.84
C PHE A 102 16.77 10.05 -18.55
N GLY A 103 17.34 11.18 -18.13
CA GLY A 103 17.00 12.49 -18.68
C GLY A 103 15.58 12.94 -18.34
N LEU A 104 14.96 12.36 -17.31
CA LEU A 104 13.59 12.64 -16.90
C LEU A 104 13.56 13.75 -15.85
N LYS A 105 12.69 14.74 -16.05
CA LYS A 105 12.44 15.82 -15.09
C LYS A 105 11.07 15.63 -14.44
N LEU A 106 11.01 14.75 -13.45
CA LEU A 106 9.81 14.49 -12.66
C LEU A 106 9.93 15.12 -11.28
N LYS A 107 8.82 15.67 -10.77
CA LYS A 107 8.73 16.14 -9.39
C LYS A 107 8.48 14.95 -8.47
N VAL A 108 9.34 14.76 -7.47
CA VAL A 108 9.22 13.70 -6.47
C VAL A 108 8.82 14.34 -5.13
N GLY A 109 7.69 13.93 -4.58
CA GLY A 109 7.26 14.28 -3.22
C GLY A 109 7.71 13.21 -2.24
N ILE A 110 8.30 13.61 -1.12
CA ILE A 110 8.72 12.68 -0.06
C ILE A 110 7.89 12.93 1.18
N VAL A 111 7.26 11.87 1.70
CA VAL A 111 6.54 11.90 2.97
C VAL A 111 7.39 11.23 4.04
N LEU A 112 7.51 11.90 5.18
CA LEU A 112 8.29 11.51 6.36
C LEU A 112 7.41 11.64 7.60
N GLY A 113 7.90 11.10 8.72
CA GLY A 113 7.26 11.23 10.04
C GLY A 113 6.71 9.92 10.59
N ASP A 114 6.82 8.83 9.85
CA ASP A 114 6.46 7.49 10.29
C ASP A 114 7.48 6.92 11.28
N ALA A 115 8.77 7.22 11.12
CA ALA A 115 9.81 6.74 12.02
C ALA A 115 9.69 7.37 13.43
N VAL A 116 9.27 6.57 14.41
CA VAL A 116 9.00 7.00 15.79
C VAL A 116 9.92 6.35 16.82
N HIS A 117 10.88 5.51 16.41
CA HIS A 117 11.80 4.79 17.30
C HIS A 117 12.49 5.69 18.34
N GLU A 118 13.06 6.81 17.89
CA GLU A 118 13.76 7.77 18.77
C GLU A 118 12.81 8.58 19.67
N ARG A 119 11.51 8.50 19.42
CA ARG A 119 10.46 9.26 20.13
C ARG A 119 9.63 8.41 21.07
N LEU A 120 9.90 7.10 21.18
CA LEU A 120 9.08 6.20 22.01
C LEU A 120 9.05 6.65 23.47
N ASP A 121 10.20 7.05 24.03
CA ASP A 121 10.29 7.50 25.43
C ASP A 121 9.54 8.82 25.65
N GLU A 122 9.62 9.75 24.69
CA GLU A 122 8.85 11.00 24.66
C GLU A 122 7.34 10.71 24.63
N LEU A 123 6.92 9.76 23.78
CA LEU A 123 5.52 9.38 23.62
C LEU A 123 4.97 8.69 24.88
N GLN A 124 5.73 7.79 25.52
CA GLN A 124 5.33 7.18 26.79
C GLN A 124 5.22 8.23 27.91
N ALA A 125 6.18 9.15 28.00
CA ALA A 125 6.12 10.25 28.96
C ALA A 125 4.92 11.18 28.74
N ALA A 126 4.47 11.32 27.49
CA ALA A 126 3.24 12.05 27.13
C ALA A 126 1.95 11.25 27.38
N GLY A 127 2.03 10.02 27.88
CA GLY A 127 0.87 9.18 28.22
C GLY A 127 0.38 8.28 27.09
N VAL A 128 1.10 8.15 25.97
CA VAL A 128 0.79 7.16 24.94
C VAL A 128 1.13 5.77 25.49
N SER A 129 0.14 4.90 25.55
CA SER A 129 0.30 3.57 26.18
C SER A 129 1.40 2.74 25.52
N LEU A 130 1.49 2.75 24.18
CA LEU A 130 2.37 1.89 23.39
C LEU A 130 2.29 0.39 23.77
N ALA A 131 1.22 -0.02 24.45
CA ALA A 131 1.02 -1.41 24.81
C ALA A 131 0.78 -2.26 23.55
N HIS A 132 1.27 -3.49 23.59
CA HIS A 132 1.02 -4.46 22.54
C HIS A 132 -0.49 -4.66 22.35
N MET A 133 -0.97 -4.55 21.12
CA MET A 133 -2.42 -4.53 20.83
C MET A 133 -3.13 -5.84 21.25
N ASP A 134 -2.45 -6.98 21.12
CA ASP A 134 -3.05 -8.29 21.48
C ASP A 134 -2.86 -8.70 22.95
N THR A 135 -1.71 -8.40 23.56
CA THR A 135 -1.35 -8.90 24.91
C THR A 135 -1.49 -7.84 26.00
N GLY A 136 -1.52 -6.56 25.63
CA GLY A 136 -1.49 -5.44 26.57
C GLY A 136 -0.14 -5.23 27.26
N GLU A 137 0.91 -5.95 26.85
CA GLU A 137 2.25 -5.81 27.43
C GLU A 137 2.86 -4.46 27.09
N ASP A 138 3.55 -3.86 28.06
CA ASP A 138 4.23 -2.57 27.89
C ASP A 138 5.47 -2.72 26.99
N ILE A 139 5.62 -1.81 26.02
CA ILE A 139 6.79 -1.73 25.15
C ILE A 139 8.11 -1.59 25.92
N ALA A 140 8.08 -1.07 27.15
CA ALA A 140 9.22 -0.98 28.06
C ALA A 140 9.91 -2.34 28.27
N ALA A 141 9.16 -3.46 28.21
CA ALA A 141 9.71 -4.81 28.36
C ALA A 141 10.69 -5.20 27.23
N ILE A 142 10.59 -4.55 26.06
CA ILE A 142 11.42 -4.81 24.88
C ILE A 142 12.23 -3.59 24.42
N ARG A 143 12.14 -2.45 25.13
CA ARG A 143 12.68 -1.15 24.70
C ARG A 143 14.15 -1.19 24.27
N GLU A 144 14.99 -1.86 25.05
CA GLU A 144 16.45 -1.99 24.81
C GLU A 144 16.79 -2.88 23.59
N ARG A 145 15.83 -3.72 23.16
CA ARG A 145 16.01 -4.63 22.02
C ARG A 145 15.37 -4.11 20.73
N LEU A 146 14.60 -3.03 20.80
CA LEU A 146 13.95 -2.43 19.64
C LEU A 146 14.99 -1.95 18.62
N VAL A 147 14.78 -2.30 17.36
CA VAL A 147 15.65 -1.92 16.24
C VAL A 147 15.00 -0.92 15.30
N PHE A 148 13.67 -0.85 15.26
CA PHE A 148 12.91 0.20 14.58
C PHE A 148 11.51 0.31 15.17
N ALA A 149 10.85 1.44 14.92
CA ALA A 149 9.41 1.62 15.13
C ALA A 149 8.86 2.62 14.11
N SER A 150 7.77 2.24 13.45
CA SER A 150 7.12 3.01 12.39
C SER A 150 5.62 3.12 12.64
N ALA A 151 5.10 4.35 12.65
CA ALA A 151 3.68 4.64 12.72
C ALA A 151 3.03 4.50 11.33
N TYR A 152 1.81 3.97 11.27
CA TYR A 152 1.00 3.93 10.05
C TYR A 152 0.37 5.30 9.86
N LEU A 153 0.98 6.16 9.05
CA LEU A 153 0.40 7.47 8.70
C LEU A 153 -0.79 7.30 7.73
N GLY A 154 -1.66 8.31 7.67
CA GLY A 154 -2.79 8.37 6.75
C GLY A 154 -2.48 9.02 5.40
N ALA A 155 -3.53 9.29 4.63
CA ALA A 155 -3.48 9.80 3.26
C ALA A 155 -3.11 11.29 3.19
N ARG A 156 -3.33 12.07 4.25
CA ARG A 156 -3.14 13.53 4.24
C ARG A 156 -1.77 14.02 3.75
N PRO A 157 -0.63 13.54 4.27
CA PRO A 157 0.67 13.97 3.75
C PRO A 157 0.92 13.52 2.29
N LEU A 158 0.29 12.42 1.84
CA LEU A 158 0.36 11.99 0.44
C LEU A 158 -0.42 12.96 -0.47
N VAL A 159 -1.61 13.41 -0.03
CA VAL A 159 -2.40 14.44 -0.72
C VAL A 159 -1.63 15.75 -0.81
N GLU A 160 -0.97 16.19 0.27
CA GLU A 160 -0.13 17.40 0.25
C GLU A 160 1.01 17.30 -0.79
N ALA A 161 1.62 16.13 -0.93
CA ALA A 161 2.63 15.88 -1.96
C ALA A 161 2.04 15.96 -3.38
N LEU A 162 0.84 15.40 -3.59
CA LEU A 162 0.11 15.46 -4.86
C LEU A 162 -0.33 16.89 -5.23
N ASP A 163 -0.85 17.64 -4.27
CA ASP A 163 -1.20 19.07 -4.39
C ASP A 163 0.03 19.92 -4.73
N GLY A 164 1.19 19.52 -4.20
CA GLY A 164 2.49 20.05 -4.61
C GLY A 164 2.87 19.73 -6.06
N GLY A 165 2.10 18.96 -6.81
CA GLY A 165 2.37 18.57 -8.20
C GLY A 165 3.39 17.44 -8.34
N ALA A 166 3.52 16.57 -7.32
CA ALA A 166 4.36 15.39 -7.42
C ALA A 166 3.86 14.45 -8.53
N HIS A 167 4.79 13.94 -9.33
CA HIS A 167 4.55 12.86 -10.30
C HIS A 167 4.80 11.49 -9.65
N ILE A 168 5.70 11.46 -8.66
CA ILE A 168 5.99 10.30 -7.83
C ILE A 168 5.92 10.77 -6.38
N VAL A 169 5.06 10.15 -5.58
CA VAL A 169 5.05 10.30 -4.13
C VAL A 169 5.74 9.07 -3.54
N LEU A 170 6.75 9.29 -2.72
CA LEU A 170 7.52 8.24 -2.06
C LEU A 170 7.44 8.44 -0.55
N THR A 171 7.07 7.40 0.18
CA THR A 171 6.87 7.44 1.62
C THR A 171 7.55 6.26 2.32
N GLY A 172 7.65 6.34 3.65
CA GLY A 172 7.89 5.21 4.54
C GLY A 172 6.59 4.49 4.87
N ARG A 173 6.39 4.08 6.13
CA ARG A 173 5.16 3.39 6.53
C ARG A 173 3.93 4.33 6.50
N VAL A 174 2.88 3.87 5.85
CA VAL A 174 1.52 4.42 5.85
C VAL A 174 0.55 3.25 6.03
N ALA A 175 -0.73 3.51 6.27
CA ALA A 175 -1.76 2.51 6.01
C ALA A 175 -1.79 2.20 4.52
N ASP A 176 -1.85 0.94 4.13
CA ASP A 176 -1.62 0.53 2.74
C ASP A 176 -2.72 1.09 1.82
N ALA A 177 -3.98 0.97 2.23
CA ALA A 177 -5.12 1.61 1.59
C ALA A 177 -5.04 3.16 1.51
N ALA A 178 -4.24 3.84 2.36
CA ALA A 178 -4.05 5.29 2.27
C ALA A 178 -3.29 5.72 1.00
N LEU A 179 -2.45 4.84 0.43
CA LEU A 179 -1.79 5.07 -0.86
C LEU A 179 -2.82 5.27 -1.98
N PHE A 180 -3.95 4.56 -1.89
CA PHE A 180 -5.03 4.59 -2.85
C PHE A 180 -6.08 5.67 -2.54
N LEU A 181 -6.31 5.95 -1.25
CA LEU A 181 -7.22 7.01 -0.83
C LEU A 181 -6.70 8.40 -1.23
N ALA A 182 -5.39 8.64 -1.14
CA ALA A 182 -4.78 9.93 -1.46
C ALA A 182 -5.13 10.48 -2.86
N PRO A 183 -4.99 9.72 -3.98
CA PRO A 183 -5.38 10.22 -5.30
C PRO A 183 -6.90 10.41 -5.44
N MET A 184 -7.72 9.66 -4.71
CA MET A 184 -9.18 9.89 -4.68
C MET A 184 -9.51 11.23 -4.04
N ILE A 185 -8.92 11.54 -2.88
CA ILE A 185 -9.12 12.84 -2.21
C ILE A 185 -8.61 13.98 -3.09
N HIS A 186 -7.38 13.87 -3.60
CA HIS A 186 -6.75 14.89 -4.44
C HIS A 186 -7.57 15.20 -5.70
N GLU A 187 -8.00 14.16 -6.42
CA GLU A 187 -8.74 14.36 -7.67
C GLU A 187 -10.21 14.69 -7.44
N LEU A 188 -10.88 14.05 -6.49
CA LEU A 188 -12.33 14.20 -6.31
C LEU A 188 -12.69 15.34 -5.35
N GLY A 189 -11.72 15.95 -4.68
CA GLY A 189 -11.93 17.10 -3.79
C GLY A 189 -12.72 16.77 -2.53
N TRP A 190 -12.67 15.50 -2.08
CA TRP A 190 -13.37 15.06 -0.88
C TRP A 190 -12.86 15.80 0.36
N ARG A 191 -13.78 16.10 1.27
CA ARG A 191 -13.46 16.78 2.52
C ARG A 191 -12.99 15.77 3.57
N TRP A 192 -12.06 16.19 4.43
CA TRP A 192 -11.51 15.38 5.52
C TRP A 192 -12.51 15.04 6.64
N ASP A 193 -13.66 15.71 6.66
CA ASP A 193 -14.77 15.44 7.56
C ASP A 193 -15.99 14.85 6.84
N ASP A 194 -15.84 14.43 5.56
CA ASP A 194 -16.80 13.61 4.84
C ASP A 194 -16.45 12.13 5.05
N TRP A 195 -16.77 11.63 6.24
CA TRP A 195 -16.35 10.29 6.67
C TRP A 195 -16.89 9.18 5.79
N ASP A 196 -18.08 9.32 5.21
CA ASP A 196 -18.62 8.30 4.29
C ASP A 196 -17.81 8.22 2.99
N ARG A 197 -17.35 9.36 2.46
CA ARG A 197 -16.46 9.36 1.28
C ARG A 197 -15.09 8.79 1.62
N LEU A 198 -14.53 9.16 2.77
CA LEU A 198 -13.25 8.59 3.22
C LEU A 198 -13.35 7.08 3.43
N ALA A 199 -14.42 6.60 4.07
CA ALA A 199 -14.67 5.17 4.30
C ALA A 199 -14.85 4.41 2.99
N GLN A 200 -15.62 4.96 2.05
CA GLN A 200 -15.78 4.39 0.72
C GLN A 200 -14.46 4.31 -0.04
N GLY A 201 -13.64 5.37 0.02
CA GLY A 201 -12.30 5.36 -0.58
C GLY A 201 -11.36 4.37 0.10
N MET A 202 -11.45 4.22 1.42
CA MET A 202 -10.65 3.28 2.20
C MET A 202 -10.98 1.83 1.83
N VAL A 203 -12.27 1.49 1.69
CA VAL A 203 -12.69 0.17 1.17
C VAL A 203 -12.16 -0.08 -0.23
N VAL A 204 -12.23 0.92 -1.12
CA VAL A 204 -11.67 0.77 -2.47
C VAL A 204 -10.16 0.56 -2.41
N GLY A 205 -9.44 1.31 -1.57
CA GLY A 205 -8.00 1.13 -1.37
C GLY A 205 -7.65 -0.27 -0.87
N HIS A 206 -8.37 -0.77 0.12
CA HIS A 206 -8.23 -2.12 0.65
C HIS A 206 -8.52 -3.21 -0.40
N LEU A 207 -9.40 -2.94 -1.37
CA LEU A 207 -9.64 -3.84 -2.51
C LEU A 207 -8.55 -3.76 -3.59
N LEU A 208 -7.70 -2.73 -3.60
CA LEU A 208 -6.65 -2.53 -4.61
C LEU A 208 -5.24 -2.92 -4.13
N GLU A 209 -5.02 -3.00 -2.82
CA GLU A 209 -3.76 -3.46 -2.23
C GLU A 209 -3.56 -4.99 -2.41
N CYS A 210 -2.43 -5.51 -1.90
CA CYS A 210 -2.08 -6.93 -1.98
C CYS A 210 -2.02 -7.49 -3.42
N SER A 211 -1.57 -6.68 -4.39
CA SER A 211 -1.32 -7.13 -5.76
C SER A 211 -2.53 -7.75 -6.46
N GLY A 212 -2.44 -9.02 -6.88
CA GLY A 212 -3.49 -9.70 -7.62
C GLY A 212 -4.57 -10.33 -6.74
N GLN A 213 -4.62 -10.06 -5.43
CA GLN A 213 -5.52 -10.79 -4.54
C GLN A 213 -7.00 -10.58 -4.90
N ALA A 214 -7.42 -9.33 -5.10
CA ALA A 214 -8.77 -8.98 -5.56
C ALA A 214 -9.13 -9.55 -6.94
N THR A 215 -8.13 -9.94 -7.73
CA THR A 215 -8.29 -10.57 -9.04
C THR A 215 -8.08 -12.09 -9.01
N GLY A 216 -8.04 -12.68 -7.81
CA GLY A 216 -8.01 -14.13 -7.59
C GLY A 216 -6.63 -14.72 -7.25
N GLY A 217 -5.62 -13.89 -7.00
CA GLY A 217 -4.23 -14.29 -6.76
C GLY A 217 -4.02 -15.16 -5.52
N ASN A 218 -4.88 -15.00 -4.50
CA ASN A 218 -4.88 -15.80 -3.28
C ASN A 218 -6.25 -16.45 -3.00
N PHE A 219 -7.09 -16.59 -4.03
CA PHE A 219 -8.48 -17.02 -3.86
C PHE A 219 -8.58 -18.41 -3.21
N GLY A 220 -9.05 -18.50 -1.97
CA GLY A 220 -9.15 -19.74 -1.19
C GLY A 220 -10.28 -20.68 -1.64
N GLY A 221 -11.16 -20.22 -2.53
CA GLY A 221 -12.20 -21.04 -3.16
C GLY A 221 -11.65 -21.99 -4.24
N ASP A 222 -12.32 -22.04 -5.39
CA ASP A 222 -11.83 -22.82 -6.55
C ASP A 222 -10.71 -22.07 -7.29
N TRP A 223 -9.54 -21.96 -6.65
CA TRP A 223 -8.37 -21.26 -7.19
C TRP A 223 -7.91 -21.81 -8.54
N ARG A 224 -8.14 -23.10 -8.81
CA ARG A 224 -7.79 -23.74 -10.09
C ARG A 224 -8.66 -23.23 -11.24
N SER A 225 -9.83 -22.67 -10.95
CA SER A 225 -10.69 -22.04 -11.95
C SER A 225 -10.27 -20.63 -12.32
N ILE A 226 -9.30 -20.03 -11.61
CA ILE A 226 -8.84 -18.67 -11.93
C ILE A 226 -8.12 -18.70 -13.28
N PRO A 227 -8.61 -17.94 -14.29
CA PRO A 227 -8.02 -17.96 -15.63
C PRO A 227 -6.59 -17.42 -15.62
N ASP A 228 -5.67 -18.12 -16.29
CA ASP A 228 -4.31 -17.64 -16.56
C ASP A 228 -3.62 -16.97 -15.36
N LEU A 229 -3.60 -17.68 -14.22
CA LEU A 229 -3.04 -17.18 -12.96
C LEU A 229 -1.58 -16.72 -13.08
N ALA A 230 -0.80 -17.30 -14.01
CA ALA A 230 0.58 -16.93 -14.27
C ALA A 230 0.73 -15.51 -14.86
N HIS A 231 -0.31 -14.98 -15.52
CA HIS A 231 -0.35 -13.63 -16.08
C HIS A 231 -1.53 -12.84 -15.48
N ILE A 232 -1.75 -13.00 -14.18
CA ILE A 232 -2.81 -12.31 -13.45
C ILE A 232 -2.73 -10.79 -13.63
N GLY A 233 -3.87 -10.15 -13.86
CA GLY A 233 -3.96 -8.69 -13.85
C GLY A 233 -4.09 -8.16 -12.43
N TYR A 234 -3.48 -7.02 -12.13
CA TYR A 234 -3.75 -6.31 -10.87
C TYR A 234 -5.08 -5.55 -10.95
N PRO A 235 -5.76 -5.33 -9.82
CA PRO A 235 -7.05 -4.67 -9.79
C PRO A 235 -6.91 -3.19 -10.17
N ILE A 236 -7.98 -2.65 -10.74
CA ILE A 236 -8.14 -1.26 -11.13
C ILE A 236 -9.48 -0.79 -10.60
N ALA A 237 -9.51 0.35 -9.91
CA ALA A 237 -10.75 1.03 -9.56
C ALA A 237 -10.95 2.24 -10.47
N GLU A 238 -12.17 2.41 -10.97
CA GLU A 238 -12.69 3.72 -11.37
C GLU A 238 -13.61 4.23 -10.26
N VAL A 239 -13.29 5.38 -9.69
CA VAL A 239 -14.00 5.97 -8.56
C VAL A 239 -14.58 7.31 -8.97
N TRP A 240 -15.87 7.51 -8.76
CA TRP A 240 -16.57 8.77 -9.04
C TRP A 240 -16.60 9.66 -7.80
N GLU A 241 -16.84 10.97 -8.02
CA GLU A 241 -17.00 11.98 -6.96
C GLU A 241 -18.05 11.58 -5.88
N SER A 242 -19.05 10.78 -6.26
CA SER A 242 -20.07 10.22 -5.37
C SER A 242 -19.56 9.10 -4.45
N GLY A 243 -18.30 8.67 -4.57
CA GLY A 243 -17.76 7.50 -3.88
C GLY A 243 -18.12 6.17 -4.54
N GLU A 244 -19.08 6.14 -5.48
CA GLU A 244 -19.32 4.93 -6.27
C GLU A 244 -18.02 4.49 -6.95
N ALA A 245 -17.75 3.20 -6.95
CA ALA A 245 -16.56 2.64 -7.57
C ALA A 245 -16.88 1.38 -8.37
N VAL A 246 -16.14 1.17 -9.45
CA VAL A 246 -16.12 -0.08 -10.20
C VAL A 246 -14.72 -0.66 -10.12
N ILE A 247 -14.62 -1.86 -9.55
CA ILE A 247 -13.39 -2.65 -9.51
C ILE A 247 -13.35 -3.54 -10.74
N SER A 248 -12.19 -3.56 -11.39
CA SER A 248 -11.93 -4.30 -12.63
C SER A 248 -10.46 -4.70 -12.73
N LYS A 249 -10.03 -5.22 -13.88
CA LYS A 249 -8.62 -5.47 -14.21
C LYS A 249 -8.31 -5.10 -15.66
N ALA A 250 -7.03 -5.00 -15.99
CA ALA A 250 -6.61 -4.68 -17.35
C ALA A 250 -7.13 -5.72 -18.37
N PRO A 251 -7.60 -5.30 -19.56
CA PRO A 251 -7.98 -6.23 -20.62
C PRO A 251 -6.82 -7.14 -21.07
N GLY A 252 -7.14 -8.39 -21.41
CA GLY A 252 -6.17 -9.36 -21.90
C GLY A 252 -5.18 -9.88 -20.85
N THR A 253 -5.50 -9.75 -19.56
CA THR A 253 -4.78 -10.41 -18.47
C THR A 253 -5.62 -11.53 -17.87
N GLY A 254 -4.95 -12.48 -17.21
CA GLY A 254 -5.58 -13.48 -16.37
C GLY A 254 -6.21 -12.88 -15.11
N GLY A 255 -6.64 -13.75 -14.20
CA GLY A 255 -7.42 -13.42 -13.02
C GLY A 255 -8.92 -13.38 -13.30
N ARG A 256 -9.69 -13.10 -12.25
CA ARG A 256 -11.13 -12.87 -12.28
C ARG A 256 -11.48 -11.78 -11.28
N VAL A 257 -12.35 -10.84 -11.66
CA VAL A 257 -12.97 -9.89 -10.73
C VAL A 257 -14.45 -10.19 -10.65
N ASN A 258 -14.89 -10.76 -9.52
CA ASN A 258 -16.29 -11.02 -9.26
C ASN A 258 -16.60 -10.84 -7.77
N PHE A 259 -17.84 -11.10 -7.36
CA PHE A 259 -18.23 -10.98 -5.97
C PHE A 259 -17.36 -11.83 -5.03
N ASP A 260 -17.03 -13.06 -5.43
CA ASP A 260 -16.27 -14.00 -4.58
C ASP A 260 -14.81 -13.57 -4.38
N THR A 261 -14.12 -13.10 -5.42
CA THR A 261 -12.72 -12.66 -5.28
C THR A 261 -12.63 -11.35 -4.48
N LEU A 262 -13.58 -10.42 -4.68
CA LEU A 262 -13.58 -9.15 -3.96
C LEU A 262 -13.99 -9.28 -2.51
N ARG A 263 -14.98 -10.12 -2.18
CA ARG A 263 -15.35 -10.33 -0.77
C ARG A 263 -14.21 -11.00 0.01
N GLU A 264 -13.41 -11.84 -0.64
CA GLU A 264 -12.27 -12.48 0.01
C GLU A 264 -11.19 -11.46 0.32
N GLN A 265 -10.87 -10.57 -0.62
CA GLN A 265 -10.01 -9.43 -0.35
C GLN A 265 -10.59 -8.52 0.75
N LEU A 266 -11.88 -8.22 0.70
CA LEU A 266 -12.54 -7.35 1.69
C LEU A 266 -12.42 -7.86 3.13
N LEU A 267 -12.40 -9.19 3.33
CA LEU A 267 -12.32 -9.80 4.65
C LEU A 267 -10.87 -10.09 5.08
N TYR A 268 -9.90 -9.89 4.18
CA TYR A 268 -8.49 -10.13 4.45
C TYR A 268 -7.97 -9.10 5.45
N GLU A 269 -7.34 -9.56 6.54
CA GLU A 269 -6.75 -8.68 7.57
C GLU A 269 -7.74 -7.69 8.25
N VAL A 270 -9.05 -7.94 8.11
CA VAL A 270 -10.10 -7.18 8.81
C VAL A 270 -10.54 -7.94 10.05
N HIS A 271 -10.22 -7.40 11.23
CA HIS A 271 -10.62 -7.99 12.51
C HIS A 271 -12.09 -7.71 12.88
N ASP A 272 -12.52 -6.45 12.85
CA ASP A 272 -13.90 -6.05 13.10
C ASP A 272 -14.44 -5.23 11.91
N PRO A 273 -15.37 -5.79 11.10
CA PRO A 273 -15.91 -5.08 9.94
C PRO A 273 -16.83 -3.90 10.29
N ARG A 274 -17.21 -3.71 11.56
CA ARG A 274 -17.93 -2.50 12.03
C ARG A 274 -16.98 -1.38 12.47
N HIS A 275 -15.74 -1.74 12.77
CA HIS A 275 -14.71 -0.87 13.33
C HIS A 275 -13.37 -1.16 12.66
N TYR A 276 -13.32 -1.04 11.33
CA TYR A 276 -12.06 -1.11 10.60
C TYR A 276 -11.34 0.23 10.74
N MET A 277 -10.58 0.34 11.82
CA MET A 277 -9.89 1.55 12.23
C MET A 277 -8.68 1.82 11.34
N THR A 278 -8.71 2.95 10.64
CA THR A 278 -7.58 3.44 9.84
C THR A 278 -7.15 4.83 10.31
N PRO A 279 -5.94 5.30 9.94
CA PRO A 279 -5.49 6.65 10.30
C PRO A 279 -6.39 7.80 9.82
N ASP A 280 -7.19 7.58 8.77
CA ASP A 280 -7.99 8.63 8.13
C ASP A 280 -9.48 8.56 8.51
N VAL A 281 -9.99 7.38 8.87
CA VAL A 281 -11.42 7.13 9.15
C VAL A 281 -11.61 5.78 9.87
N ASP A 282 -12.60 5.68 10.77
CA ASP A 282 -13.08 4.39 11.27
C ASP A 282 -14.22 3.88 10.36
N VAL A 283 -13.99 2.76 9.67
CA VAL A 283 -14.84 2.27 8.58
C VAL A 283 -15.85 1.25 9.09
N ASP A 284 -17.13 1.47 8.75
CA ASP A 284 -18.19 0.47 8.87
C ASP A 284 -18.46 -0.14 7.48
N MET A 285 -18.03 -1.39 7.31
CA MET A 285 -18.22 -2.17 6.09
C MET A 285 -19.56 -2.91 6.05
N THR A 286 -20.38 -2.86 7.11
CA THR A 286 -21.62 -3.65 7.20
C THR A 286 -22.73 -3.15 6.28
N THR A 287 -22.61 -1.93 5.78
CA THR A 287 -23.54 -1.29 4.84
C THR A 287 -23.10 -1.43 3.38
N LEU A 288 -21.94 -2.05 3.14
CA LEU A 288 -21.34 -2.21 1.81
C LEU A 288 -22.22 -3.07 0.89
N ARG A 289 -22.31 -2.66 -0.38
CA ARG A 289 -22.97 -3.39 -1.45
C ARG A 289 -21.98 -3.62 -2.58
N MET A 290 -21.90 -4.88 -3.02
CA MET A 290 -21.15 -5.31 -4.19
C MET A 290 -22.11 -5.89 -5.22
N GLU A 291 -22.01 -5.44 -6.47
CA GLU A 291 -22.88 -5.89 -7.57
C GLU A 291 -22.04 -6.16 -8.81
N GLU A 292 -22.12 -7.37 -9.35
CA GLU A 292 -21.52 -7.72 -10.63
C GLU A 292 -22.30 -7.04 -11.77
N ILE A 293 -21.67 -6.07 -12.42
CA ILE A 293 -22.29 -5.27 -13.51
C ILE A 293 -21.79 -5.67 -14.90
N GLY A 294 -20.83 -6.60 -14.97
CA GLY A 294 -20.27 -7.12 -16.20
C GLY A 294 -19.12 -8.09 -15.96
N PRO A 295 -18.57 -8.70 -17.03
CA PRO A 295 -17.39 -9.55 -16.92
C PRO A 295 -16.21 -8.78 -16.33
N ASP A 296 -15.61 -9.31 -15.26
CA ASP A 296 -14.52 -8.66 -14.53
C ASP A 296 -14.86 -7.23 -14.04
N GLN A 297 -16.13 -6.97 -13.72
CA GLN A 297 -16.59 -5.65 -13.27
C GLN A 297 -17.57 -5.78 -12.10
N VAL A 298 -17.15 -5.29 -10.93
CA VAL A 298 -17.98 -5.24 -9.73
C VAL A 298 -18.11 -3.79 -9.27
N ARG A 299 -19.35 -3.33 -9.17
CA ARG A 299 -19.69 -2.06 -8.54
C ARG A 299 -19.66 -2.21 -7.02
N VAL A 300 -19.02 -1.26 -6.34
CA VAL A 300 -18.87 -1.21 -4.88
C VAL A 300 -19.40 0.14 -4.38
N THR A 301 -20.32 0.10 -3.41
CA THR A 301 -20.97 1.29 -2.83
C THR A 301 -21.35 1.06 -1.37
N GLY A 302 -21.64 2.15 -0.65
CA GLY A 302 -22.37 2.10 0.62
C GLY A 302 -21.51 1.88 1.87
N ALA A 303 -20.18 1.97 1.80
CA ALA A 303 -19.38 2.04 3.02
C ALA A 303 -19.71 3.34 3.77
N THR A 304 -19.74 3.28 5.11
CA THR A 304 -19.97 4.46 5.95
C THR A 304 -18.82 4.65 6.94
N GLY A 305 -18.64 5.87 7.43
CA GLY A 305 -17.48 6.23 8.24
C GLY A 305 -17.81 7.00 9.50
N ARG A 306 -16.89 6.93 10.46
CA ARG A 306 -16.86 7.71 11.69
C ARG A 306 -15.51 8.45 11.79
N PRO A 307 -15.38 9.43 12.70
CA PRO A 307 -14.08 10.06 12.94
C PRO A 307 -12.97 9.03 13.12
N ALA A 308 -11.80 9.31 12.57
CA ALA A 308 -10.59 8.52 12.80
C ALA A 308 -10.29 8.43 14.31
N PRO A 309 -9.62 7.36 14.76
CA PRO A 309 -9.13 7.27 16.13
C PRO A 309 -8.11 8.38 16.43
N ASP A 310 -8.03 8.80 17.69
CA ASP A 310 -7.07 9.81 18.16
C ASP A 310 -5.61 9.29 18.17
N THR A 311 -5.39 8.01 17.84
CA THR A 311 -4.11 7.31 17.91
C THR A 311 -3.79 6.59 16.62
N LEU A 312 -2.49 6.45 16.31
CA LEU A 312 -2.00 5.66 15.18
C LEU A 312 -1.43 4.32 15.65
N LYS A 313 -1.58 3.28 14.82
CA LYS A 313 -0.88 1.99 14.98
C LYS A 313 0.62 2.21 14.77
N VAL A 314 1.43 1.57 15.60
CA VAL A 314 2.89 1.49 15.43
C VAL A 314 3.29 0.04 15.23
N VAL A 315 4.08 -0.25 14.19
CA VAL A 315 4.82 -1.50 14.07
C VAL A 315 6.23 -1.28 14.59
N ALA A 316 6.66 -2.11 15.54
CA ALA A 316 8.01 -2.08 16.08
C ALA A 316 8.65 -3.45 15.93
N GLY A 317 9.92 -3.45 15.50
CA GLY A 317 10.74 -4.66 15.44
C GLY A 317 11.79 -4.65 16.52
N TYR A 318 12.07 -5.79 17.12
CA TYR A 318 13.12 -5.98 18.12
C TYR A 318 13.89 -7.27 17.87
N GLU A 319 15.09 -7.36 18.45
CA GLU A 319 15.88 -8.59 18.43
C GLU A 319 15.29 -9.65 19.36
N ASP A 320 14.92 -10.79 18.81
CA ASP A 320 14.37 -11.91 19.57
C ASP A 320 14.96 -13.25 19.15
N GLY A 321 15.73 -13.85 20.06
CA GLY A 321 16.35 -15.16 19.86
C GLY A 321 17.61 -15.15 18.99
N VAL A 322 17.95 -16.33 18.44
CA VAL A 322 19.16 -16.59 17.65
C VAL A 322 18.83 -17.43 16.41
N MET A 323 19.56 -17.21 15.32
CA MET A 323 19.48 -18.04 14.11
C MET A 323 20.69 -18.97 14.03
N GLY A 324 20.45 -20.28 13.96
CA GLY A 324 21.47 -21.28 13.65
C GLY A 324 21.30 -21.81 12.23
N GLN A 325 22.38 -21.87 11.46
CA GLN A 325 22.40 -22.52 10.13
C GLN A 325 23.54 -23.53 10.08
N ALA A 326 23.23 -24.77 9.68
CA ALA A 326 24.22 -25.80 9.38
C ALA A 326 24.05 -26.21 7.91
N MET A 327 25.15 -26.26 7.16
CA MET A 327 25.17 -26.73 5.78
C MET A 327 26.11 -27.92 5.67
N LEU A 328 25.63 -29.04 5.13
CA LEU A 328 26.46 -30.17 4.71
C LEU A 328 26.44 -30.24 3.19
N GLY A 329 27.59 -29.94 2.57
CA GLY A 329 27.79 -30.15 1.14
C GLY A 329 28.16 -31.61 0.86
N TYR A 330 27.44 -32.24 -0.05
CA TYR A 330 27.80 -33.55 -0.59
C TYR A 330 28.16 -33.38 -2.07
N ALA A 331 29.29 -33.92 -2.49
CA ALA A 331 29.62 -34.09 -3.90
C ALA A 331 29.59 -35.59 -4.22
N TRP A 332 28.86 -35.96 -5.26
CA TRP A 332 28.93 -37.29 -5.87
C TRP A 332 29.86 -37.23 -7.09
N PRO A 333 30.70 -38.25 -7.35
CA PRO A 333 31.62 -38.27 -8.49
C PRO A 333 30.94 -38.04 -9.85
#